data_AF-A0A1B8B0I4-F1
#
_entry.id   AF-A0A1B8B0I4-F1
#
_cell.length_a   1.000
_cell.length_b   1.000
_cell.length_c   1.000
_cell.angle_alpha   90.00
_cell.angle_beta   90.00
_cell.angle_gamma   90.00
#
_symmetry.space_group_name_H-M   'P 1'
#
loop_
_entity.id
_entity.type
_entity.pdbx_description
1 polymer ?
#
loop_
_entity_poly.entity_id
_entity_poly.type
_entity_poly.pdbx_seq_one_letter_code
_entity_poly.pdbx_strand_id
1 'polypeptide(L)'
;MPYPRHDFDIEVNWEPKQESPLMWFDKNGDFYKKTGIFMASVERNDWAYWYKYEIRIHTDDPYAYTFYDEEGDSYDLTVHLPKFSASTHDVNYNSNKPKIVRVVGKAI
;
A
#
# COMPACT_ATOMS: atom_id res chain seq x y z
N MET A 1 -5.01 17.16 -14.79
CA MET A 1 -4.63 16.15 -15.81
C MET A 1 -4.13 14.93 -15.05
N PRO A 2 -4.56 13.70 -15.38
CA PRO A 2 -3.95 12.50 -14.80
C PRO A 2 -2.47 12.45 -15.21
N TYR A 3 -1.59 12.16 -14.25
CA TYR A 3 -0.17 11.96 -14.54
C TYR A 3 0.01 10.68 -15.38
N PRO A 4 0.92 10.65 -16.37
CA PRO A 4 1.24 9.40 -17.04
C PRO A 4 1.73 8.38 -16.00
N ARG A 5 1.11 7.20 -16.02
CA ARG A 5 1.41 6.12 -15.07
C ARG A 5 2.73 5.48 -15.45
N HIS A 6 3.59 5.28 -14.46
CA HIS A 6 4.89 4.68 -14.63
C HIS A 6 5.12 3.66 -13.53
N ASP A 7 5.86 2.62 -13.86
CA ASP A 7 6.37 1.72 -12.85
C ASP A 7 7.20 2.51 -11.84
N PHE A 8 7.07 2.14 -10.58
CA PHE A 8 7.76 2.82 -9.51
C PHE A 8 8.33 1.85 -8.49
N ASP A 9 9.35 2.35 -7.81
CA ASP A 9 10.02 1.72 -6.70
C ASP A 9 10.37 2.81 -5.71
N ILE A 10 9.90 2.67 -4.47
CA ILE A 10 10.11 3.64 -3.40
C ILE A 10 10.37 2.94 -2.07
N GLU A 11 11.24 3.56 -1.28
CA GLU A 11 11.39 3.23 0.13
C GLU A 11 10.28 3.93 0.93
N VAL A 12 9.77 3.23 1.93
CA VAL A 12 8.77 3.72 2.87
C VAL A 12 9.17 3.33 4.29
N ASN A 13 8.43 3.82 5.27
CA ASN A 13 8.61 3.44 6.66
C ASN A 13 7.22 3.32 7.29
N TRP A 14 6.54 2.20 7.02
CA TRP A 14 5.19 1.95 7.52
C TRP A 14 5.23 0.92 8.63
N GLU A 15 5.19 1.43 9.86
CA GLU A 15 5.20 0.61 11.06
C GLU A 15 3.80 0.13 11.41
N PRO A 16 3.61 -1.17 11.67
CA PRO A 16 2.32 -1.69 12.08
C PRO A 16 1.94 -1.15 13.44
N LYS A 17 0.69 -0.71 13.58
CA LYS A 17 0.14 -0.20 14.83
C LYS A 17 -1.15 -0.95 15.16
N GLN A 18 -1.41 -1.10 16.46
CA GLN A 18 -2.62 -1.78 16.94
C GLN A 18 -3.89 -0.98 16.61
N GLU A 19 -3.79 0.34 16.65
CA GLU A 19 -4.73 1.29 16.05
C GLU A 19 -3.90 2.16 15.11
N SER A 20 -3.79 1.77 13.84
CA SER A 20 -2.97 2.56 12.91
C SER A 20 -3.73 3.82 12.49
N PRO A 21 -3.23 5.03 12.83
CA PRO A 21 -3.76 6.21 12.20
C PRO A 21 -3.51 6.08 10.69
N LEU A 22 -4.53 6.45 9.93
CA LEU A 22 -4.46 6.53 8.47
C LEU A 22 -3.36 7.53 8.09
N MET A 23 -2.37 7.08 7.32
CA MET A 23 -1.38 7.95 6.70
C MET A 23 -2.02 8.57 5.46
N TRP A 24 -2.27 9.88 5.52
CA TRP A 24 -2.80 10.63 4.40
C TRP A 24 -1.67 11.26 3.58
N PHE A 25 -1.73 11.09 2.27
CA PHE A 25 -0.79 11.72 1.33
C PHE A 25 -1.52 12.76 0.50
N ASP A 26 -0.91 13.94 0.37
CA ASP A 26 -1.44 15.00 -0.49
C ASP A 26 -1.50 14.51 -1.94
N LYS A 27 -2.67 14.61 -2.58
CA LYS A 27 -2.87 14.30 -3.99
C LYS A 27 -2.08 15.22 -4.94
N ASN A 28 -1.56 16.33 -4.44
CA ASN A 28 -0.64 17.20 -5.19
C ASN A 28 0.83 16.95 -4.84
N GLY A 29 1.11 16.06 -3.89
CA GLY A 29 2.46 15.68 -3.48
C GLY A 29 3.09 14.63 -4.40
N ASP A 30 4.42 14.56 -4.37
CA ASP A 30 5.19 13.66 -5.25
C ASP A 30 4.91 12.18 -4.98
N PHE A 31 4.61 11.83 -3.72
CA PHE A 31 4.24 10.46 -3.35
C PHE A 31 3.01 10.00 -4.13
N TYR A 32 1.90 10.74 -4.07
CA TYR A 32 0.68 10.37 -4.79
C TYR A 32 0.88 10.41 -6.31
N LYS A 33 1.59 11.41 -6.85
CA LYS A 33 1.85 11.48 -8.30
C LYS A 33 2.63 10.26 -8.82
N LYS A 34 3.47 9.68 -7.97
CA LYS A 34 4.29 8.50 -8.31
C LYS A 34 3.54 7.20 -8.05
N THR A 35 2.80 7.09 -6.95
CA THR A 35 2.23 5.81 -6.49
C THR A 35 0.74 5.67 -6.74
N GLY A 36 0.01 6.76 -6.95
CA GLY A 36 -1.46 6.77 -6.95
C GLY A 36 -2.10 6.54 -5.57
N ILE A 37 -1.31 6.34 -4.52
CA ILE A 37 -1.79 6.08 -3.16
C ILE A 37 -1.97 7.43 -2.44
N PHE A 38 -3.20 7.72 -2.00
CA PHE A 38 -3.50 8.92 -1.21
C PHE A 38 -3.80 8.61 0.26
N MET A 39 -3.97 7.33 0.61
CA MET A 39 -4.05 6.89 1.99
C MET A 39 -3.44 5.50 2.17
N ALA A 40 -2.75 5.27 3.27
CA ALA A 40 -2.28 3.94 3.66
C ALA A 40 -2.35 3.71 5.18
N SER A 41 -2.50 2.47 5.61
CA SER A 41 -2.30 2.04 6.99
C SER A 41 -1.70 0.63 7.02
N VAL A 42 -0.95 0.33 8.08
CA VAL A 42 -0.49 -1.02 8.39
C VAL A 42 -0.97 -1.33 9.80
N GLU A 43 -1.89 -2.28 9.91
CA GLU A 43 -2.61 -2.57 11.14
C GLU A 43 -2.28 -3.98 11.59
N ARG A 44 -2.25 -4.17 12.91
CA ARG A 44 -2.25 -5.50 13.49
C ARG A 44 -3.69 -6.02 13.53
N ASN A 45 -3.97 -7.09 12.79
CA ASN A 45 -5.30 -7.69 12.75
C ASN A 45 -5.41 -8.81 13.78
N ASP A 46 -5.74 -8.45 15.02
CA ASP A 46 -5.91 -9.43 16.11
C ASP A 46 -7.16 -10.33 15.94
N TRP A 47 -8.00 -10.07 14.95
CA TRP A 47 -9.24 -10.81 14.68
C TRP A 47 -9.07 -11.89 13.59
N ALA A 48 -8.01 -11.80 12.79
CA ALA A 48 -7.73 -12.76 11.74
C ALA A 48 -6.99 -13.99 12.30
N TYR A 49 -7.60 -15.17 12.17
CA TYR A 49 -7.05 -16.44 12.67
C TYR A 49 -5.71 -16.83 12.03
N TRP A 50 -5.45 -16.38 10.81
CA TRP A 50 -4.30 -16.82 10.01
C TRP A 50 -3.29 -15.71 9.72
N TYR A 51 -3.68 -14.44 9.81
CA TYR A 51 -2.84 -13.30 9.44
C TYR A 51 -2.76 -12.32 10.60
N LYS A 52 -1.55 -11.92 10.97
CA LYS A 52 -1.33 -10.99 12.10
C LYS A 52 -1.39 -9.52 11.68
N TYR A 53 -1.22 -9.23 10.40
CA TYR A 53 -1.11 -7.86 9.90
C TYR A 53 -1.92 -7.66 8.63
N GLU A 54 -2.36 -6.43 8.42
CA GLU A 54 -3.12 -5.98 7.25
C GLU A 54 -2.48 -4.69 6.73
N ILE A 55 -2.18 -4.63 5.43
CA ILE A 55 -1.85 -3.39 4.74
C ILE A 55 -3.12 -2.93 4.06
N ARG A 56 -3.57 -1.71 4.36
CA ARG A 56 -4.71 -1.08 3.69
C ARG A 56 -4.22 0.13 2.92
N ILE A 57 -4.57 0.24 1.64
CA ILE A 57 -4.29 1.40 0.82
C ILE A 57 -5.58 1.93 0.20
N HIS A 58 -5.61 3.24 -0.06
CA HIS A 58 -6.60 3.86 -0.93
C HIS A 58 -5.89 4.49 -2.11
N THR A 59 -6.37 4.12 -3.29
CA THR A 59 -5.85 4.57 -4.57
C THR A 59 -7.01 4.77 -5.53
N ASP A 60 -6.85 5.70 -6.47
CA ASP A 60 -7.75 5.92 -7.61
C ASP A 60 -7.09 5.55 -8.94
N ASP A 61 -5.89 4.98 -8.89
CA ASP A 61 -5.12 4.53 -10.05
C ASP A 61 -4.92 3.00 -10.05
N PRO A 62 -5.10 2.33 -11.21
CA PRO A 62 -4.85 0.90 -11.32
C PRO A 62 -3.34 0.61 -11.34
N TYR A 63 -2.91 -0.23 -10.41
CA TYR A 63 -1.53 -0.72 -10.26
C TYR A 63 -1.53 -2.13 -9.66
N ALA A 64 -0.49 -2.90 -10.00
CA ALA A 64 -0.09 -4.08 -9.23
C ALA A 64 0.98 -3.67 -8.24
N TYR A 65 0.62 -3.61 -6.95
CA TYR A 65 1.52 -3.24 -5.86
C TYR A 65 2.19 -4.49 -5.29
N THR A 66 3.47 -4.38 -4.96
CA THR A 66 4.21 -5.34 -4.14
C THR A 66 4.82 -4.60 -2.96
N PHE A 67 4.46 -5.03 -1.76
CA PHE A 67 4.98 -4.49 -0.49
C PHE A 67 6.07 -5.41 0.04
N TYR A 68 7.18 -4.84 0.50
CA TYR A 68 8.28 -5.59 1.10
C TYR A 68 8.49 -5.18 2.55
N ASP A 69 8.66 -6.17 3.41
CA ASP A 69 9.03 -5.95 4.80
C ASP A 69 10.55 -5.94 5.05
N GLU A 70 10.96 -5.79 6.30
CA GLU A 70 12.37 -5.75 6.70
C GLU A 70 13.10 -7.10 6.55
N GLU A 71 12.38 -8.23 6.40
CA GLU A 71 12.98 -9.54 6.12
C GLU A 71 13.15 -9.76 4.61
N GLY A 72 12.50 -8.93 3.79
CA GLY A 72 12.47 -9.05 2.33
C GLY A 72 11.32 -9.91 1.82
N ASP A 73 10.39 -10.31 2.70
CA ASP A 73 9.17 -11.00 2.29
C ASP A 73 8.26 -10.02 1.54
N SER A 74 7.57 -10.54 0.52
CA SER A 74 6.78 -9.74 -0.41
C SER A 74 5.30 -10.08 -0.38
N TYR A 75 4.45 -9.04 -0.47
CA TYR A 75 2.99 -9.16 -0.45
C TYR A 75 2.40 -8.43 -1.64
N ASP A 76 1.70 -9.17 -2.50
CA ASP A 76 1.15 -8.63 -3.74
C ASP A 76 -0.31 -8.20 -3.59
N LEU A 77 -0.64 -7.03 -4.13
CA LEU A 77 -1.97 -6.46 -4.16
C LEU A 77 -2.24 -5.87 -5.54
N THR A 78 -3.13 -6.51 -6.29
CA THR A 78 -3.51 -6.03 -7.62
C THR A 78 -4.78 -5.20 -7.54
N VAL A 79 -4.70 -3.93 -7.92
CA VAL A 79 -5.82 -3.00 -7.92
C VAL A 79 -6.32 -2.79 -9.35
N HIS A 80 -7.46 -3.41 -9.64
CA HIS A 80 -8.22 -3.19 -10.87
C HIS A 80 -9.36 -2.21 -10.60
N LEU A 81 -9.19 -0.97 -11.03
CA LEU A 81 -10.22 0.06 -10.89
C LEU A 81 -10.57 0.64 -12.25
N PRO A 82 -11.86 0.97 -12.50
CA PRO A 82 -12.20 1.93 -13.53
C PRO A 82 -11.45 3.23 -13.22
N LYS A 83 -10.76 3.78 -14.22
CA LYS A 83 -9.93 4.99 -14.06
C LYS A 83 -10.70 6.07 -13.26
N PHE A 84 -10.07 6.63 -12.22
CA PHE A 84 -10.64 7.64 -11.31
C PHE A 84 -11.69 7.16 -10.30
N SER A 85 -11.83 5.86 -10.07
CA SER A 85 -12.68 5.32 -9.00
C SER A 85 -11.83 5.05 -7.78
N ALA A 86 -11.83 5.95 -6.80
CA ALA A 86 -11.10 5.72 -5.54
C ALA A 86 -11.72 4.54 -4.77
N SER A 87 -10.91 3.57 -4.36
CA SER A 87 -11.36 2.45 -3.52
C SER A 87 -10.31 2.07 -2.48
N THR A 88 -10.79 1.46 -1.39
CA THR A 88 -9.97 0.78 -0.39
C THR A 88 -9.58 -0.59 -0.92
N HIS A 89 -8.32 -0.96 -0.70
CA HIS A 89 -7.80 -2.30 -0.96
C HIS A 89 -6.92 -2.73 0.20
N ASP A 90 -7.03 -3.99 0.57
CA ASP A 90 -6.28 -4.57 1.67
C ASP A 90 -5.55 -5.86 1.25
N VAL A 91 -4.40 -6.10 1.88
CA VAL A 91 -3.68 -7.37 1.82
C VAL A 91 -3.30 -7.79 3.23
N ASN A 92 -3.67 -9.02 3.58
CA ASN A 92 -3.35 -9.62 4.86
C ASN A 92 -2.05 -10.42 4.76
N TYR A 93 -1.20 -10.33 5.79
CA TYR A 93 0.11 -10.97 5.78
C TYR A 93 0.62 -11.36 7.17
N ASN A 94 1.71 -12.14 7.18
CA ASN A 94 2.44 -12.54 8.37
C ASN A 94 3.93 -12.25 8.15
N SER A 95 4.55 -11.62 9.14
CA SER A 95 5.99 -11.33 9.14
C SER A 95 6.50 -11.33 10.56
N ASN A 96 7.78 -11.68 10.77
CA ASN A 96 8.42 -11.48 12.08
C ASN A 96 8.91 -10.03 12.24
N LYS A 97 9.16 -9.34 11.12
CA LYS A 97 9.44 -7.89 11.09
C LYS A 97 8.45 -7.18 10.17
N PRO A 98 7.21 -6.99 10.64
CA PRO A 98 6.07 -6.53 9.84
C PRO A 98 6.13 -5.07 9.36
N LYS A 99 7.25 -4.38 9.55
CA LYS A 99 7.41 -3.02 9.05
C LYS A 99 7.62 -3.07 7.54
N ILE A 100 6.78 -2.35 6.80
CA ILE A 100 6.94 -2.23 5.35
C ILE A 100 7.98 -1.15 5.07
N VAL A 101 9.00 -1.52 4.31
CA VAL A 101 10.15 -0.67 3.99
C VAL A 101 10.25 -0.29 2.52
N ARG A 102 9.54 -1.00 1.64
CA ARG A 102 9.58 -0.73 0.21
C ARG A 102 8.25 -1.07 -0.45
N VAL A 103 7.85 -0.24 -1.41
CA VAL A 103 6.66 -0.45 -2.24
C VAL A 103 7.04 -0.32 -3.69
N VAL A 104 6.71 -1.34 -4.46
CA VAL A 104 6.87 -1.37 -5.91
C VAL A 104 5.48 -1.35 -6.53
N GLY A 105 5.30 -0.62 -7.63
CA GLY A 105 4.06 -0.63 -8.39
C GLY A 105 4.33 -0.81 -9.87
N LYS A 106 3.56 -1.70 -10.51
CA LYS A 106 3.54 -1.88 -11.96
C LYS A 106 2.23 -1.35 -12.52
N ALA A 107 2.30 -0.45 -13.50
CA ALA A 107 1.11 0.12 -14.11
C ALA A 107 0.37 -0.96 -14.93
N ILE A 108 -0.96 -1.03 -14.79
CA ILE A 108 -1.83 -1.97 -15.52
C ILE A 108 -2.67 -1.26 -16.58
#